data_AF-A0A3L2L9Y2-F1
#
_entry.id   AF-A0A3L2L9Y2-F1
#
_cell.length_a   1.000
_cell.length_b   1.000
_cell.length_c   1.000
_cell.angle_alpha   90.00
_cell.angle_beta   90.00
_cell.angle_gamma   90.00
#
_symmetry.space_group_name_H-M   'P 1'
#
loop_
_entity.id
_entity.type
_entity.pdbx_description
1 polymer ?
#
loop_
_entity_poly.entity_id
_entity_poly.type
_entity_poly.pdbx_seq_one_letter_code
_entity_poly.pdbx_strand_id
1 'polypeptide(L)'
;MTIRITTPTTTSGGGVVSAQFTYINNGDGYAPGWRREFSRTGDEMTGNLCLKSDGRVNFGVMNEDGTPRMWLFKDKGGDGVHINNGNDGGGDFIFGKDGSFYASAVRAGIGKKLSLTSNNNSALTATFNLWGGGDRPTVIELDDDQGWHLYSQRNPDGSIRFMVNGEIFTTGSIHAGANTISTDGNIYGSLWGGWLNDWINNTIINRFVKDIRL
;
A
#
# COMPACT_ATOMS: atom_id res chain seq x y z
N MET A 1 -7.97 -55.61 -21.24
CA MET A 1 -7.99 -56.08 -19.83
C MET A 1 -7.31 -55.03 -18.96
N THR A 2 -7.93 -54.67 -17.83
CA THR A 2 -7.36 -53.72 -16.86
C THR A 2 -7.19 -54.42 -15.53
N ILE A 3 -6.02 -54.31 -14.91
CA ILE A 3 -5.74 -54.85 -13.57
C ILE A 3 -5.46 -53.68 -12.64
N ARG A 4 -6.14 -53.61 -11.50
CA ARG A 4 -5.84 -52.63 -10.44
C ARG A 4 -5.28 -53.36 -9.23
N ILE A 5 -4.11 -52.92 -8.77
CA ILE A 5 -3.47 -53.40 -7.55
C ILE A 5 -3.40 -52.23 -6.58
N THR A 6 -4.01 -52.40 -5.41
CA THR A 6 -3.86 -51.47 -4.27
C THR A 6 -2.89 -52.10 -3.27
N THR A 7 -1.84 -51.37 -2.91
CA THR A 7 -0.89 -51.85 -1.89
C THR A 7 -1.41 -51.57 -0.48
N PRO A 8 -1.07 -52.44 0.50
CA PRO A 8 -1.48 -52.24 1.88
C PRO A 8 -0.86 -50.97 2.48
N THR A 9 -1.44 -50.49 3.57
CA THR A 9 -0.97 -49.31 4.30
C THR A 9 0.35 -49.53 5.05
N THR A 10 0.83 -50.78 5.12
CA THR A 10 2.13 -51.18 5.66
C THR A 10 2.75 -52.26 4.77
N THR A 11 4.08 -52.25 4.59
CA THR A 11 4.80 -53.34 3.90
C THR A 11 5.98 -53.84 4.73
N SER A 12 6.30 -55.12 4.62
CA SER A 12 7.59 -55.69 5.06
C SER A 12 8.38 -56.06 3.80
N GLY A 13 9.54 -55.43 3.58
CA GLY A 13 10.40 -55.68 2.41
C GLY A 13 10.52 -54.54 1.39
N GLY A 14 10.18 -53.29 1.75
CA GLY A 14 10.49 -52.10 0.94
C GLY A 14 9.48 -51.79 -0.18
N GLY A 15 8.30 -52.41 -0.16
CA GLY A 15 7.21 -52.09 -1.10
C GLY A 15 6.58 -50.72 -0.83
N VAL A 16 6.06 -50.06 -1.88
CA VAL A 16 5.39 -48.76 -1.78
C VAL A 16 4.02 -48.94 -1.10
N VAL A 17 3.84 -48.41 0.10
CA VAL A 17 2.58 -48.43 0.85
C VAL A 17 1.52 -47.51 0.23
N SER A 18 0.24 -47.78 0.48
CA SER A 18 -0.89 -46.88 0.17
C SER A 18 -0.92 -46.34 -1.26
N ALA A 19 -0.48 -47.15 -2.23
CA ALA A 19 -0.40 -46.78 -3.64
C ALA A 19 -1.33 -47.66 -4.48
N GLN A 20 -1.83 -47.09 -5.58
CA GLN A 20 -2.58 -47.84 -6.58
C GLN A 20 -1.78 -47.89 -7.88
N PHE A 21 -1.65 -49.10 -8.43
CA PHE A 21 -1.03 -49.35 -9.73
C PHE A 21 -2.08 -49.94 -10.65
N THR A 22 -2.26 -49.31 -11.81
CA THR A 22 -3.20 -49.76 -12.82
C THR A 22 -2.42 -50.24 -14.04
N TYR A 23 -2.58 -51.52 -14.38
CA TYR A 23 -2.14 -52.07 -15.65
C TYR A 23 -3.21 -51.86 -16.70
N ILE A 24 -2.80 -51.32 -17.83
CA ILE A 24 -3.67 -51.08 -18.98
C ILE A 24 -3.13 -51.90 -20.15
N ASN A 25 -3.93 -52.85 -20.62
CA ASN A 25 -3.74 -53.44 -21.94
C ASN A 25 -4.40 -52.54 -23.00
N ASN A 26 -3.58 -51.89 -23.82
CA ASN A 26 -3.99 -50.92 -24.83
C ASN A 26 -4.53 -51.55 -26.13
N GLY A 27 -4.51 -52.90 -26.24
CA GLY A 27 -4.94 -53.62 -27.43
C GLY A 27 -3.86 -53.74 -28.50
N ASP A 28 -4.23 -54.31 -29.65
CA ASP A 28 -3.27 -54.64 -30.71
C ASP A 28 -2.62 -53.39 -31.30
N GLY A 29 -1.30 -53.44 -31.46
CA GLY A 29 -0.49 -52.34 -31.96
C GLY A 29 0.04 -51.36 -30.89
N TYR A 30 -0.35 -51.52 -29.61
CA TYR A 30 0.13 -50.67 -28.51
C TYR A 30 0.66 -51.48 -27.33
N ALA A 31 1.84 -51.10 -26.81
CA ALA A 31 2.42 -51.76 -25.66
C ALA A 31 1.58 -51.51 -24.40
N PRO A 32 1.33 -52.54 -23.57
CA PRO A 32 0.68 -52.33 -22.29
C PRO A 32 1.63 -51.69 -21.28
N GLY A 33 1.09 -51.09 -20.21
CA GLY A 33 1.91 -50.43 -19.20
C GLY A 33 1.26 -50.35 -17.83
N TRP A 34 2.11 -50.21 -16.82
CA TRP A 34 1.70 -49.91 -15.44
C TRP A 34 1.79 -48.42 -15.20
N ARG A 35 0.73 -47.86 -14.61
CA ARG A 35 0.73 -46.48 -14.12
C ARG A 35 0.47 -46.48 -12.62
N ARG A 36 1.31 -45.77 -11.86
CA ARG A 36 1.01 -45.42 -10.47
C ARG A 36 0.04 -44.25 -10.45
N GLU A 37 -1.05 -44.40 -9.70
CA GLU A 37 -2.00 -43.33 -9.44
C GLU A 37 -1.50 -42.47 -8.27
N PHE A 38 -1.81 -41.17 -8.32
CA PHE A 38 -1.44 -40.23 -7.26
C PHE A 38 -2.24 -40.54 -5.99
N SER A 39 -1.55 -40.75 -4.87
CA SER A 39 -2.18 -40.97 -3.59
C SER A 39 -2.67 -39.65 -3.01
N ARG A 40 -3.88 -39.65 -2.44
CA ARG A 40 -4.46 -38.46 -1.78
C ARG A 40 -3.71 -38.07 -0.51
N THR A 41 -2.87 -38.96 0.02
CA THR A 41 -2.10 -38.74 1.23
C THR A 41 -0.72 -39.39 1.11
N GLY A 42 0.33 -38.64 1.44
CA GLY A 42 1.69 -39.18 1.62
C GLY A 42 2.52 -39.35 0.34
N ASP A 43 2.08 -38.81 -0.80
CA ASP A 43 2.95 -38.69 -1.98
C ASP A 43 3.85 -37.45 -1.83
N GLU A 44 5.16 -37.63 -2.01
CA GLU A 44 6.14 -36.54 -2.04
C GLU A 44 6.39 -36.12 -3.49
N MET A 45 6.17 -34.84 -3.78
CA MET A 45 6.58 -34.27 -5.07
C MET A 45 8.05 -33.84 -4.99
N THR A 46 8.93 -34.59 -5.65
CA THR A 46 10.37 -34.26 -5.74
C THR A 46 10.70 -33.34 -6.94
N GLY A 47 9.68 -32.82 -7.64
CA GLY A 47 9.81 -31.95 -8.80
C GLY A 47 8.61 -31.01 -8.99
N ASN A 48 8.63 -30.24 -10.09
CA ASN A 48 7.64 -29.19 -10.34
C ASN A 48 6.24 -29.73 -10.67
N LEU A 49 5.22 -28.99 -10.23
CA LEU A 49 3.86 -29.15 -10.73
C LEU A 49 3.62 -28.21 -11.91
N CYS A 50 3.48 -28.76 -13.11
CA CYS A 50 3.12 -27.98 -14.31
C CYS A 50 1.72 -28.36 -14.79
N LEU A 51 0.82 -27.38 -14.81
CA LEU A 51 -0.54 -27.53 -15.33
C LEU A 51 -0.59 -26.87 -16.72
N LYS A 52 -0.87 -27.67 -17.75
CA LYS A 52 -0.84 -27.21 -19.16
C LYS A 52 -2.25 -26.89 -19.64
N SER A 53 -2.52 -25.61 -19.88
CA SER A 53 -3.79 -25.12 -20.44
C SER A 53 -3.60 -23.72 -21.00
N ASP A 54 -4.32 -23.40 -22.08
CA ASP A 54 -4.46 -22.03 -22.57
C ASP A 54 -5.64 -21.29 -21.91
N GLY A 55 -6.60 -22.04 -21.34
CA GLY A 55 -7.63 -21.51 -20.44
C GLY A 55 -7.13 -21.44 -19.00
N ARG A 56 -7.83 -20.68 -18.15
CA ARG A 56 -7.49 -20.49 -16.74
C ARG A 56 -7.33 -21.81 -16.00
N VAL A 57 -6.25 -21.91 -15.23
CA VAL A 57 -6.06 -22.97 -14.24
C VAL A 57 -5.91 -22.30 -12.88
N ASN A 58 -6.72 -22.75 -11.93
CA ASN A 58 -6.69 -22.23 -10.58
C ASN A 58 -5.97 -23.20 -9.65
N PHE A 59 -5.24 -22.66 -8.68
CA PHE A 59 -5.08 -23.32 -7.40
C PHE A 59 -6.22 -22.86 -6.49
N GLY A 60 -6.93 -23.80 -5.87
CA GLY A 60 -8.16 -23.48 -5.13
C GLY A 60 -8.26 -24.24 -3.81
N VAL A 61 -8.77 -23.53 -2.79
CA VAL A 61 -9.29 -24.14 -1.57
C VAL A 61 -10.80 -24.25 -1.75
N MET A 62 -11.40 -25.39 -1.44
CA MET A 62 -12.84 -25.65 -1.63
C MET A 62 -13.52 -25.92 -0.29
N ASN A 63 -14.80 -25.59 -0.21
CA ASN A 63 -15.72 -25.99 0.83
C ASN A 63 -16.14 -27.44 0.64
N GLU A 64 -16.71 -28.03 1.70
CA GLU A 64 -17.17 -29.42 1.69
C GLU A 64 -18.33 -29.66 0.72
N ASP A 65 -19.15 -28.65 0.46
CA ASP A 65 -20.25 -28.68 -0.51
C ASP A 65 -19.79 -28.52 -1.98
N GLY A 66 -18.49 -28.31 -2.21
CA GLY A 66 -17.89 -28.20 -3.54
C GLY A 66 -17.74 -26.78 -4.09
N THR A 67 -18.04 -25.76 -3.30
CA THR A 67 -17.84 -24.35 -3.69
C THR A 67 -16.42 -23.84 -3.35
N PRO A 68 -15.87 -22.80 -4.03
CA PRO A 68 -14.52 -22.30 -3.73
C PRO A 68 -14.42 -21.38 -2.50
N ARG A 69 -13.30 -21.38 -1.79
CA ARG A 69 -12.97 -20.50 -0.65
C ARG A 69 -11.79 -19.57 -0.95
N MET A 70 -10.96 -19.94 -1.93
CA MET A 70 -9.84 -19.13 -2.38
C MET A 70 -9.50 -19.52 -3.81
N TRP A 71 -9.15 -18.55 -4.65
CA TRP A 71 -8.46 -18.80 -5.90
C TRP A 71 -7.13 -18.08 -5.98
N LEU A 72 -6.15 -18.75 -6.58
CA LEU A 72 -4.91 -18.18 -7.07
C LEU A 72 -4.80 -18.53 -8.56
N PHE A 73 -4.77 -17.51 -9.43
CA PHE A 73 -4.76 -17.75 -10.88
C PHE A 73 -4.12 -16.63 -11.71
N LYS A 74 -3.91 -16.97 -12.99
CA LYS A 74 -3.52 -16.04 -14.05
C LYS A 74 -4.15 -16.45 -15.37
N ASP A 75 -4.64 -15.48 -16.15
CA ASP A 75 -5.04 -15.70 -17.53
C ASP A 75 -3.91 -15.40 -18.51
N LYS A 76 -3.87 -16.13 -19.62
CA LYS A 76 -2.96 -15.85 -20.74
C LYS A 76 -3.26 -14.46 -21.32
N GLY A 77 -2.27 -13.58 -21.36
CA GLY A 77 -2.43 -12.19 -21.85
C GLY A 77 -3.22 -11.26 -20.92
N GLY A 78 -3.68 -11.74 -19.76
CA GLY A 78 -4.43 -10.92 -18.81
C GLY A 78 -3.61 -9.86 -18.09
N ASP A 79 -4.29 -9.06 -17.29
CA ASP A 79 -3.79 -7.89 -16.55
C ASP A 79 -2.83 -8.15 -15.39
N GLY A 80 -2.69 -9.36 -14.86
CA GLY A 80 -1.85 -9.57 -13.68
C GLY A 80 -2.13 -10.91 -13.01
N VAL A 81 -1.42 -11.24 -11.94
CA VAL A 81 -1.71 -12.44 -11.12
C VAL A 81 -2.77 -12.09 -10.08
N HIS A 82 -3.71 -13.01 -9.85
CA HIS A 82 -4.91 -12.80 -9.05
C HIS A 82 -4.90 -13.68 -7.81
N ILE A 83 -5.21 -13.07 -6.66
CA ILE A 83 -5.47 -13.76 -5.39
C ILE A 83 -6.79 -13.24 -4.84
N ASN A 84 -7.74 -14.13 -4.63
CA ASN A 84 -9.04 -13.80 -4.07
C ASN A 84 -9.55 -14.92 -3.16
N ASN A 85 -10.60 -14.62 -2.41
CA ASN A 85 -11.23 -15.56 -1.50
C ASN A 85 -12.30 -16.41 -2.19
N GLY A 86 -12.12 -16.81 -3.46
CA GLY A 86 -12.96 -17.83 -4.09
C GLY A 86 -14.43 -17.42 -4.21
N ASN A 87 -15.33 -18.28 -3.75
CA ASN A 87 -16.76 -17.99 -3.62
C ASN A 87 -17.02 -16.96 -2.51
N ASP A 88 -16.10 -16.77 -1.55
CA ASP A 88 -16.15 -15.74 -0.51
C ASP A 88 -15.71 -14.35 -1.04
N GLY A 89 -15.02 -14.29 -2.20
CA GLY A 89 -14.75 -13.05 -2.94
C GLY A 89 -13.63 -12.16 -2.37
N GLY A 90 -13.82 -10.84 -2.20
CA GLY A 90 -12.82 -9.89 -1.62
C GLY A 90 -11.94 -9.12 -2.62
N GLY A 91 -12.17 -9.35 -3.92
CA GLY A 91 -11.39 -8.79 -5.00
C GLY A 91 -10.02 -9.44 -5.11
N ASP A 92 -9.36 -9.11 -6.19
CA ASP A 92 -8.02 -9.57 -6.41
C ASP A 92 -7.05 -8.59 -5.76
N PHE A 93 -6.12 -9.11 -4.97
CA PHE A 93 -4.84 -8.44 -4.86
C PHE A 93 -4.14 -8.68 -6.18
N ILE A 94 -4.34 -7.73 -7.10
CA ILE A 94 -3.82 -7.86 -8.45
C ILE A 94 -2.40 -7.37 -8.43
N PHE A 95 -1.53 -8.29 -8.81
CA PHE A 95 -0.18 -7.97 -9.23
C PHE A 95 -0.25 -7.63 -10.71
N GLY A 96 -0.66 -6.38 -10.99
CA GLY A 96 -1.01 -5.91 -12.33
C GLY A 96 0.18 -5.80 -13.28
N LYS A 97 -0.08 -5.82 -14.58
CA LYS A 97 0.90 -6.02 -15.66
C LYS A 97 1.60 -4.74 -16.06
N ASP A 98 0.97 -3.61 -15.77
CA ASP A 98 1.60 -2.29 -15.78
C ASP A 98 2.32 -2.01 -14.45
N GLY A 99 2.42 -3.02 -13.59
CA GLY A 99 3.17 -3.00 -12.35
C GLY A 99 2.49 -2.25 -11.21
N SER A 100 1.30 -1.66 -11.42
CA SER A 100 0.63 -1.01 -10.29
C SER A 100 0.20 -2.06 -9.28
N PHE A 101 0.41 -1.73 -8.00
CA PHE A 101 -0.17 -2.52 -6.94
C PHE A 101 -1.63 -2.12 -6.83
N TYR A 102 -2.47 -2.94 -7.42
CA TYR A 102 -3.90 -2.89 -7.23
C TYR A 102 -4.20 -3.61 -5.92
N ALA A 103 -3.58 -3.10 -4.84
CA ALA A 103 -4.23 -3.19 -3.56
C ALA A 103 -5.41 -2.26 -3.64
N SER A 104 -6.56 -2.90 -3.66
CA SER A 104 -7.82 -2.23 -3.48
C SER A 104 -7.78 -1.24 -2.30
N ALA A 105 -6.98 -1.46 -1.23
CA ALA A 105 -6.64 -0.47 -0.20
C ALA A 105 -5.51 -0.91 0.76
N VAL A 106 -4.85 0.08 1.38
CA VAL A 106 -4.06 -0.06 2.62
C VAL A 106 -4.85 0.56 3.76
N ARG A 107 -5.68 -0.23 4.45
CA ARG A 107 -6.44 0.27 5.61
C ARG A 107 -5.64 0.15 6.88
N ALA A 108 -5.29 1.32 7.41
CA ALA A 108 -4.81 1.52 8.76
C ALA A 108 -5.97 1.90 9.69
N GLY A 109 -5.95 1.37 10.91
CA GLY A 109 -6.89 1.68 11.98
C GLY A 109 -8.26 1.00 11.85
N ILE A 110 -8.59 0.14 12.82
CA ILE A 110 -9.91 -0.51 12.90
C ILE A 110 -10.97 0.50 13.38
N GLY A 111 -10.61 1.40 14.32
CA GLY A 111 -11.53 2.38 14.92
C GLY A 111 -11.55 3.78 14.27
N LYS A 112 -10.53 4.15 13.49
CA LYS A 112 -10.38 5.45 12.79
C LYS A 112 -9.69 5.24 11.45
N LYS A 113 -10.10 5.97 10.42
CA LYS A 113 -9.69 5.75 9.01
C LYS A 113 -8.79 6.88 8.50
N LEU A 114 -7.94 6.56 7.51
CA LEU A 114 -7.13 7.47 6.70
C LEU A 114 -7.79 7.64 5.30
N SER A 115 -7.94 8.87 4.79
CA SER A 115 -8.64 9.17 3.52
C SER A 115 -7.80 10.05 2.59
N LEU A 116 -7.80 9.72 1.29
CA LEU A 116 -7.20 10.46 0.18
C LEU A 116 -8.33 10.79 -0.82
N THR A 117 -8.57 12.08 -1.15
CA THR A 117 -9.73 12.53 -1.96
C THR A 117 -9.32 13.60 -2.98
N SER A 118 -9.89 13.55 -4.19
CA SER A 118 -9.80 14.60 -5.22
C SER A 118 -11.22 15.03 -5.65
N ASN A 119 -11.53 16.35 -5.65
CA ASN A 119 -12.83 16.91 -6.08
C ASN A 119 -12.97 17.05 -7.61
N ASN A 120 -11.90 16.75 -8.36
CA ASN A 120 -11.83 16.76 -9.83
C ASN A 120 -12.29 18.06 -10.55
N ASN A 121 -12.38 19.20 -9.85
CA ASN A 121 -12.53 20.56 -10.43
C ASN A 121 -11.18 21.27 -10.55
N SER A 122 -10.10 20.56 -10.19
CA SER A 122 -8.74 20.99 -10.44
C SER A 122 -8.53 21.02 -11.95
N ALA A 123 -8.01 22.13 -12.47
CA ALA A 123 -7.63 22.24 -13.88
C ALA A 123 -6.45 21.29 -14.24
N LEU A 124 -5.85 20.65 -13.23
CA LEU A 124 -4.60 19.90 -13.29
C LEU A 124 -4.66 18.71 -12.32
N THR A 125 -3.95 17.63 -12.62
CA THR A 125 -3.82 16.46 -11.76
C THR A 125 -3.04 16.85 -10.51
N ALA A 126 -3.74 16.93 -9.39
CA ALA A 126 -3.07 17.08 -8.11
C ALA A 126 -2.64 15.73 -7.60
N THR A 127 -1.41 15.64 -7.09
CA THR A 127 -0.92 14.40 -6.55
C THR A 127 -0.48 14.56 -5.10
N PHE A 128 -0.95 13.65 -4.26
CA PHE A 128 -0.32 13.42 -2.97
C PHE A 128 0.88 12.57 -3.26
N ASN A 129 1.99 13.24 -3.43
CA ASN A 129 3.21 12.56 -3.71
C ASN A 129 3.94 12.34 -2.41
N LEU A 130 4.19 11.07 -2.16
CA LEU A 130 5.33 10.73 -1.36
C LEU A 130 6.51 10.61 -2.31
N TRP A 131 7.34 11.65 -2.33
CA TRP A 131 8.61 11.64 -3.02
C TRP A 131 9.70 12.23 -2.11
N GLY A 132 10.91 12.47 -2.62
CA GLY A 132 12.00 13.08 -1.85
C GLY A 132 13.39 12.86 -2.47
N GLY A 133 14.44 13.50 -1.92
CA GLY A 133 15.83 13.50 -2.42
C GLY A 133 16.89 14.13 -1.48
N GLY A 134 18.10 14.50 -1.97
CA GLY A 134 19.33 14.82 -1.19
C GLY A 134 19.27 15.99 -0.18
N ASP A 135 19.15 17.22 -0.64
CA ASP A 135 18.90 18.38 0.24
C ASP A 135 17.42 18.46 0.67
N ARG A 136 16.61 17.48 0.24
CA ARG A 136 15.17 17.37 0.47
C ARG A 136 14.74 15.96 0.95
N PRO A 137 15.26 15.50 2.09
CA PRO A 137 15.17 14.12 2.55
C PRO A 137 13.83 13.38 2.38
N THR A 138 12.71 14.02 2.65
CA THR A 138 11.39 13.44 2.41
C THR A 138 10.48 14.59 2.10
N VAL A 139 9.77 14.48 0.99
CA VAL A 139 8.84 15.47 0.53
C VAL A 139 7.50 14.79 0.46
N ILE A 140 6.68 15.12 1.46
CA ILE A 140 5.26 14.92 1.31
C ILE A 140 4.80 16.18 0.60
N GLU A 141 4.60 16.02 -0.70
CA GLU A 141 4.29 17.11 -1.59
C GLU A 141 2.85 17.05 -2.02
N LEU A 142 2.29 18.25 -2.12
CA LEU A 142 1.12 18.51 -2.90
C LEU A 142 1.58 19.35 -4.08
N ASP A 143 1.41 18.79 -5.25
CA ASP A 143 1.68 19.43 -6.52
C ASP A 143 0.48 19.26 -7.45
N ASP A 144 0.54 19.97 -8.57
CA ASP A 144 -0.28 19.72 -9.74
C ASP A 144 0.58 19.60 -11.01
N ASP A 145 -0.06 19.36 -12.16
CA ASP A 145 0.62 19.24 -13.47
C ASP A 145 1.48 20.46 -13.86
N GLN A 146 1.30 21.62 -13.21
CA GLN A 146 2.09 22.84 -13.44
C GLN A 146 3.17 23.07 -12.38
N GLY A 147 3.08 22.43 -11.23
CA GLY A 147 4.16 22.41 -10.24
C GLY A 147 3.69 22.26 -8.79
N TRP A 148 4.65 22.39 -7.89
CA TRP A 148 4.43 22.20 -6.46
C TRP A 148 3.71 23.39 -5.81
N HIS A 149 2.81 23.09 -4.88
CA HIS A 149 2.08 24.08 -4.08
C HIS A 149 2.68 24.23 -2.71
N LEU A 150 2.83 23.09 -2.01
CA LEU A 150 3.43 23.04 -0.71
C LEU A 150 4.10 21.71 -0.49
N TYR A 151 5.07 21.75 0.41
CA TYR A 151 5.64 20.54 0.93
C TYR A 151 6.07 20.72 2.37
N SER A 152 5.91 19.65 3.13
CA SER A 152 6.74 19.45 4.30
C SER A 152 8.01 18.73 3.86
N GLN A 153 9.14 19.25 4.31
CA GLN A 153 10.43 18.67 4.06
C GLN A 153 11.22 18.64 5.34
N ARG A 154 11.77 17.47 5.66
CA ARG A 154 12.91 17.40 6.57
C ARG A 154 14.17 17.83 5.81
N ASN A 155 14.96 18.73 6.38
CA ASN A 155 16.23 19.24 5.88
C ASN A 155 17.43 18.37 6.30
N PRO A 156 18.62 18.66 5.74
CA PRO A 156 19.82 17.87 6.00
C PRO A 156 20.34 17.96 7.43
N ASP A 157 20.28 19.15 8.02
CA ASP A 157 20.64 19.37 9.42
C ASP A 157 19.58 18.83 10.40
N GLY A 158 18.61 18.05 9.90
CA GLY A 158 17.51 17.46 10.66
C GLY A 158 16.39 18.45 10.98
N SER A 159 16.58 19.74 10.68
CA SER A 159 15.50 20.72 10.79
C SER A 159 14.37 20.33 9.82
N ILE A 160 13.19 20.90 10.00
CA ILE A 160 12.08 20.72 9.06
C ILE A 160 11.82 22.08 8.48
N ARG A 161 11.73 22.16 7.16
CA ARG A 161 11.11 23.29 6.49
C ARG A 161 9.73 22.89 6.04
N PHE A 162 8.81 23.82 6.22
CA PHE A 162 7.55 23.80 5.53
C PHE A 162 7.58 24.95 4.53
N MET A 163 7.30 24.65 3.28
CA MET A 163 7.41 25.61 2.19
C MET A 163 6.08 25.70 1.47
N VAL A 164 5.68 26.93 1.18
CA VAL A 164 4.47 27.25 0.44
C VAL A 164 4.90 28.09 -0.75
N ASN A 165 4.53 27.66 -1.94
CA ASN A 165 4.74 28.38 -3.17
C ASN A 165 3.64 29.45 -3.35
N GLY A 166 3.65 30.48 -2.52
CA GLY A 166 2.62 31.51 -2.52
C GLY A 166 2.49 32.26 -1.20
N GLU A 167 1.33 32.86 -0.98
CA GLU A 167 1.01 33.67 0.19
C GLU A 167 0.59 32.81 1.39
N ILE A 168 0.85 33.29 2.61
CA ILE A 168 0.36 32.71 3.87
C ILE A 168 -0.58 33.71 4.52
N PHE A 169 -1.86 33.35 4.64
CA PHE A 169 -2.89 34.13 5.30
C PHE A 169 -3.39 33.40 6.55
N THR A 170 -3.44 34.08 7.71
CA THR A 170 -3.91 33.50 8.98
C THR A 170 -5.06 34.31 9.57
N THR A 171 -6.03 33.64 10.18
CA THR A 171 -7.14 34.27 10.92
C THR A 171 -6.83 34.45 12.40
N GLY A 172 -5.79 33.77 12.89
CA GLY A 172 -5.24 33.93 14.23
C GLY A 172 -3.82 34.48 14.19
N SER A 173 -3.25 34.68 15.38
CA SER A 173 -1.89 35.17 15.58
C SER A 173 -0.83 34.22 15.03
N ILE A 174 0.33 34.79 14.67
CA ILE A 174 1.52 34.02 14.25
C ILE A 174 2.49 33.94 15.43
N HIS A 175 2.96 32.73 15.73
CA HIS A 175 3.89 32.47 16.83
C HIS A 175 5.26 32.04 16.34
N ALA A 176 6.31 32.73 16.79
CA ALA A 176 7.71 32.44 16.50
C ALA A 176 8.49 32.28 17.82
N GLY A 177 8.58 31.03 18.29
CA GLY A 177 8.99 30.76 19.67
C GLY A 177 8.00 31.39 20.65
N ALA A 178 8.51 32.14 21.64
CA ALA A 178 7.68 32.86 22.61
C ALA A 178 7.14 34.22 22.09
N ASN A 179 7.48 34.62 20.87
CA ASN A 179 7.03 35.89 20.30
C ASN A 179 5.70 35.72 19.56
N THR A 180 4.90 36.78 19.52
CA THR A 180 3.59 36.76 18.88
C THR A 180 3.41 37.99 17.99
N ILE A 181 2.94 37.78 16.77
CA ILE A 181 2.32 38.81 15.94
C ILE A 181 0.81 38.65 16.12
N SER A 182 0.20 39.62 16.79
CA SER A 182 -1.22 39.62 17.12
C SER A 182 -2.08 40.07 15.94
N THR A 183 -3.37 39.69 15.95
CA THR A 183 -4.33 40.02 14.89
C THR A 183 -4.68 41.50 14.82
N ASP A 184 -4.43 42.27 15.87
CA ASP A 184 -4.54 43.73 15.91
C ASP A 184 -3.26 44.45 15.43
N GLY A 185 -2.25 43.69 14.98
CA GLY A 185 -0.97 44.20 14.50
C GLY A 185 0.08 44.42 15.59
N ASN A 186 -0.23 44.16 16.86
CA ASN A 186 0.75 44.31 17.95
C ASN A 186 1.78 43.17 17.94
N ILE A 187 2.96 43.43 18.50
CA ILE A 187 4.07 42.48 18.57
C ILE A 187 4.44 42.25 20.03
N TYR A 188 4.32 41.01 20.49
CA TYR A 188 4.78 40.58 21.81
C TYR A 188 6.16 39.96 21.71
N GLY A 189 7.06 40.36 22.60
CA GLY A 189 8.39 39.74 22.70
C GLY A 189 9.18 40.18 23.92
N SER A 190 10.12 39.33 24.35
CA SER A 190 10.99 39.61 25.49
C SER A 190 11.88 40.83 25.29
N LEU A 191 12.21 41.17 24.05
CA LEU A 191 12.95 42.39 23.70
C LEU A 191 12.21 43.67 24.12
N TRP A 192 10.88 43.63 24.14
CA TRP A 192 10.01 44.75 24.52
C TRP A 192 9.59 44.68 25.99
N GLY A 193 9.94 43.62 26.71
CA GLY A 193 9.43 43.34 28.05
C GLY A 193 7.91 43.07 28.09
N GLY A 194 7.31 42.72 26.95
CA GLY A 194 5.87 42.60 26.80
C GLY A 194 5.42 43.00 25.39
N TRP A 195 4.40 43.83 25.30
CA TRP A 195 3.89 44.34 24.04
C TRP A 195 4.68 45.55 23.53
N LEU A 196 4.90 45.59 22.23
CA LEU A 196 5.60 46.68 21.57
C LEU A 196 4.89 48.02 21.78
N ASN A 197 3.56 48.07 21.74
CA ASN A 197 2.82 49.32 21.99
C ASN A 197 3.08 49.86 23.41
N ASP A 198 3.08 49.00 24.44
CA ASP A 198 3.38 49.37 25.82
C ASP A 198 4.83 49.87 25.95
N TRP A 199 5.77 49.19 25.30
CA TRP A 199 7.17 49.60 25.28
C TRP A 199 7.38 50.97 24.62
N ILE A 200 6.75 51.23 23.45
CA ILE A 200 6.80 52.52 22.75
C ILE A 200 6.20 53.63 23.63
N ASN A 201 5.01 53.39 24.20
CA ASN A 201 4.33 54.35 25.07
C ASN A 201 5.20 54.72 26.28
N ASN A 202 5.79 53.73 26.94
CA ASN A 202 6.56 53.95 28.17
C ASN A 202 7.99 54.47 27.93
N THR A 203 8.60 54.13 26.80
CA THR A 203 10.02 54.42 26.55
C THR A 203 10.21 55.62 25.64
N ILE A 204 9.37 55.81 24.63
CA ILE A 204 9.52 56.88 23.64
C ILE A 204 8.59 58.05 24.01
N ILE A 205 7.29 57.78 24.10
CA ILE A 205 6.30 58.84 24.29
C ILE A 205 6.45 59.47 25.68
N ASN A 206 6.46 58.67 26.75
CA ASN A 206 6.53 59.20 28.11
C ASN A 206 7.91 59.78 28.51
N ARG A 207 9.00 59.47 27.79
CA ARG A 207 10.36 59.93 28.15
C ARG A 207 10.92 61.02 27.24
N PHE A 208 10.66 60.94 25.94
CA PHE A 208 11.31 61.79 24.95
C PHE A 208 10.36 62.73 24.23
N VAL A 209 9.06 62.43 24.22
CA VAL A 209 8.05 63.30 23.63
C VAL A 209 7.39 64.11 24.76
N LYS A 210 7.99 65.26 25.08
CA LYS A 210 7.49 66.15 26.14
C LYS A 210 6.31 67.03 25.75
N ASP A 211 6.05 67.23 24.45
CA ASP A 211 4.93 68.05 23.97
C ASP A 211 4.51 67.57 22.57
N ILE A 212 3.33 66.94 22.47
CA ILE A 212 2.57 66.90 21.22
C ILE A 212 1.73 68.17 21.24
N ARG A 213 2.16 69.20 20.51
CA ARG A 213 1.29 70.34 20.24
C ARG A 213 0.32 69.94 19.14
N LEU A 214 -0.92 69.68 19.54
CA LEU A 214 -2.09 69.64 18.67
C LEU A 214 -2.33 71.02 18.02
#